data_AF-A0A1X4XUB2-F1
#
_entry.id   AF-A0A1X4XUB2-F1
#
_cell.length_a   1.000
_cell.length_b   1.000
_cell.length_c   1.000
_cell.angle_alpha   90.00
_cell.angle_beta   90.00
_cell.angle_gamma   90.00
#
_symmetry.space_group_name_H-M   'P 1'
#
loop_
_entity.id
_entity.type
_entity.pdbx_description
1 polymer ?
#
loop_
_entity_poly.entity_id
_entity_poly.type
_entity_poly.pdbx_seq_one_letter_code
_entity_poly.pdbx_strand_id
1 'polypeptide(L)'
;MDKCEDIACMAFNLWAAICFEMLIVLVISIILFISGTIIFSANKNTLFVGIFLIFMIISIFVIYMKFKKASAKNENLNKILPSHKYLIQDAVLIYFSLTIRAIIILLPLLGILAFFSKGDIIGRIYAVVLEFMVGYPSIYWYLKSRSKRL
;
A
#
# COMPACT_ATOMS: atom_id res chain seq x y z
N MET A 1 20.87 -0.83 13.75
CA MET A 1 19.69 -1.47 13.15
C MET A 1 20.03 -2.93 13.01
N ASP A 2 19.51 -3.77 13.91
CA ASP A 2 19.76 -5.20 13.90
C ASP A 2 19.38 -5.80 12.54
N LYS A 3 20.24 -6.69 12.03
CA LYS A 3 20.00 -7.41 10.78
C LYS A 3 18.76 -8.27 10.96
N CYS A 4 17.65 -7.77 10.46
CA CYS A 4 16.37 -8.45 10.40
C CYS A 4 16.45 -9.55 9.31
N GLU A 5 16.70 -10.80 9.74
CA GLU A 5 16.92 -11.93 8.83
C GLU A 5 15.64 -12.67 8.42
N ASP A 6 14.59 -12.59 9.24
CA ASP A 6 13.29 -13.23 8.96
C ASP A 6 12.45 -12.43 7.95
N ILE A 7 11.81 -13.14 7.01
CA ILE A 7 10.84 -12.61 6.04
C ILE A 7 9.70 -11.86 6.73
N ALA A 8 9.21 -12.33 7.88
CA ALA A 8 8.14 -11.65 8.60
C ALA A 8 8.57 -10.25 9.07
N CYS A 9 9.77 -10.15 9.62
CA CYS A 9 10.36 -8.90 10.07
C CYS A 9 10.69 -7.98 8.87
N MET A 10 11.22 -8.52 7.77
CA MET A 10 11.49 -7.75 6.54
C MET A 10 10.20 -7.17 5.96
N ALA A 11 9.14 -7.98 5.89
CA ALA A 11 7.83 -7.56 5.43
C ALA A 11 7.23 -6.47 6.33
N PHE A 12 7.38 -6.59 7.65
CA PHE A 12 6.85 -5.60 8.60
C PHE A 12 7.55 -4.24 8.45
N ASN A 13 8.88 -4.24 8.37
CA ASN A 13 9.64 -3.00 8.18
C ASN A 13 9.30 -2.32 6.86
N LEU A 14 9.10 -3.11 5.80
CA LEU A 14 8.70 -2.59 4.49
C LEU A 14 7.28 -2.01 4.54
N TRP A 15 6.34 -2.76 5.11
CA TRP A 15 4.96 -2.34 5.30
C TRP A 15 4.88 -1.05 6.10
N ALA A 16 5.53 -0.98 7.26
CA ALA A 16 5.53 0.21 8.11
C ALA A 16 6.07 1.44 7.37
N ALA A 17 7.15 1.27 6.61
CA ALA A 17 7.75 2.35 5.83
C ALA A 17 6.85 2.82 4.66
N ILE A 18 6.12 1.90 4.02
CA ILE A 18 5.14 2.23 2.97
C ILE A 18 3.93 2.92 3.60
N CYS A 19 3.35 2.35 4.66
CA CYS A 19 2.18 2.92 5.34
C CYS A 19 2.43 4.34 5.84
N PHE A 20 3.62 4.60 6.41
CA PHE A 20 3.97 5.94 6.85
C PHE A 20 3.99 6.96 5.71
N GLU A 21 4.61 6.63 4.56
CA GLU A 21 4.61 7.54 3.40
C GLU A 21 3.22 7.69 2.79
N MET A 22 2.46 6.59 2.68
CA MET A 22 1.10 6.62 2.15
C MET A 22 0.14 7.42 3.04
N LEU A 23 0.36 7.42 4.36
CA LEU A 23 -0.40 8.26 5.30
C LEU A 23 -0.16 9.75 5.03
N ILE A 24 1.09 10.15 4.77
CA ILE A 24 1.41 11.54 4.41
C ILE A 24 0.72 11.92 3.10
N VAL A 25 0.81 11.07 2.08
CA VAL A 25 0.14 11.30 0.79
C VAL A 25 -1.37 11.42 0.97
N LEU A 26 -1.99 10.57 1.79
CA LEU A 26 -3.41 10.61 2.10
C LEU A 26 -3.82 11.94 2.75
N VAL A 27 -3.06 12.41 3.75
CA VAL A 27 -3.32 13.69 4.42
C VAL A 27 -3.25 14.86 3.41
N ILE A 28 -2.22 14.86 2.55
CA ILE A 28 -2.09 15.88 1.49
C ILE A 28 -3.28 15.81 0.52
N SER A 29 -3.68 14.62 0.10
CA SER A 29 -4.84 14.41 -0.77
C SER A 29 -6.14 14.92 -0.15
N ILE A 30 -6.34 14.72 1.16
CA ILE A 30 -7.51 15.25 1.88
C ILE A 30 -7.48 16.78 1.90
N ILE A 31 -6.32 17.40 2.19
CA ILE A 31 -6.17 18.86 2.20
C ILE A 31 -6.47 19.44 0.80
N LEU A 32 -5.95 18.81 -0.26
CA LEU A 32 -6.23 19.22 -1.63
C LEU A 32 -7.71 19.05 -1.99
N PHE A 33 -8.35 17.99 -1.53
CA PHE A 33 -9.78 17.76 -1.75
C PHE A 33 -10.63 18.84 -1.08
N ILE A 34 -10.36 19.14 0.20
CA ILE A 34 -11.07 20.17 0.96
C ILE A 34 -10.85 21.54 0.34
N SER A 35 -9.59 21.90 0.05
CA SER A 35 -9.25 23.18 -0.57
C SER A 35 -9.88 23.33 -1.96
N GLY A 36 -9.81 22.29 -2.79
CA GLY A 36 -10.39 22.28 -4.13
C GLY A 36 -11.91 22.44 -4.14
N THR A 37 -12.59 21.89 -3.16
CA THR A 37 -14.06 21.95 -3.05
C THR A 37 -14.57 23.23 -2.40
N ILE A 38 -13.87 23.74 -1.37
CA ILE A 38 -14.28 24.95 -0.64
C ILE A 38 -13.83 26.22 -1.36
N ILE A 39 -12.57 26.28 -1.81
CA ILE A 39 -11.96 27.51 -2.35
C ILE A 39 -12.25 27.63 -3.85
N PHE A 40 -12.03 26.55 -4.59
CA PHE A 40 -12.12 26.59 -6.06
C PHE A 40 -13.51 26.20 -6.60
N SER A 41 -14.47 25.87 -5.72
CA SER A 41 -15.82 25.42 -6.07
C SER A 41 -15.85 24.34 -7.17
N ALA A 42 -14.79 23.53 -7.24
CA ALA A 42 -14.63 22.52 -8.28
C ALA A 42 -15.64 21.38 -8.08
N ASN A 43 -16.01 20.73 -9.17
CA ASN A 43 -16.90 19.57 -9.12
C ASN A 43 -16.27 18.46 -8.26
N LYS A 44 -16.94 18.11 -7.16
CA LYS A 44 -16.49 17.11 -6.18
C LYS A 44 -16.15 15.76 -6.82
N ASN A 45 -16.93 15.33 -7.82
CA ASN A 45 -16.72 14.03 -8.47
C ASN A 45 -15.46 14.04 -9.34
N THR A 46 -15.29 15.07 -10.16
CA THR A 46 -14.09 15.22 -11.00
C THR A 46 -12.83 15.33 -10.16
N LEU A 47 -12.92 16.10 -9.06
CA LEU A 47 -11.79 16.32 -8.17
C LEU A 47 -11.44 15.05 -7.38
N PHE A 48 -12.45 14.31 -6.92
CA PHE A 48 -12.24 13.00 -6.29
C PHE A 48 -11.53 12.02 -7.23
N VAL A 49 -12.03 11.87 -8.45
CA VAL A 49 -11.44 10.95 -9.46
C VAL A 49 -10.00 11.38 -9.80
N GLY A 50 -9.76 12.68 -9.99
CA GLY A 50 -8.42 13.21 -10.28
C GLY A 50 -7.42 12.93 -9.15
N ILE A 51 -7.80 13.24 -7.90
CA ILE A 51 -6.96 12.95 -6.73
C ILE A 51 -6.73 11.45 -6.58
N PHE A 52 -7.74 10.62 -6.81
CA PHE A 52 -7.62 9.17 -6.75
C PHE A 52 -6.63 8.62 -7.77
N LEU A 53 -6.66 9.09 -9.03
CA LEU A 53 -5.71 8.69 -10.06
C LEU A 53 -4.27 9.09 -9.69
N ILE A 54 -4.08 10.32 -9.21
CA ILE A 54 -2.77 10.80 -8.74
C ILE A 54 -2.28 9.97 -7.56
N PHE A 55 -3.16 9.67 -6.60
CA PHE A 55 -2.85 8.85 -5.44
C PHE A 55 -2.39 7.45 -5.85
N MET A 56 -3.05 6.81 -6.83
CA MET A 56 -2.61 5.51 -7.36
C MET A 56 -1.21 5.58 -7.98
N ILE A 57 -0.92 6.61 -8.78
CA ILE A 57 0.41 6.78 -9.40
C ILE A 57 1.49 6.95 -8.32
N ILE A 58 1.23 7.80 -7.33
CA ILE A 58 2.14 8.01 -6.20
C ILE A 58 2.33 6.70 -5.41
N SER A 59 1.26 5.93 -5.20
CA SER A 59 1.31 4.65 -4.48
C SER A 59 2.26 3.66 -5.17
N ILE A 60 2.15 3.51 -6.49
CA ILE A 60 3.05 2.65 -7.28
C ILE A 60 4.51 3.07 -7.08
N PHE A 61 4.77 4.38 -7.15
CA PHE A 61 6.12 4.93 -7.01
C PHE A 61 6.70 4.73 -5.60
N VAL A 62 5.92 5.05 -4.56
CA VAL A 62 6.30 4.89 -3.15
C VAL A 62 6.64 3.44 -2.85
N ILE A 63 5.74 2.50 -3.23
CA ILE A 63 5.96 1.07 -3.03
C ILE A 63 7.26 0.64 -3.70
N TYR A 64 7.44 0.97 -4.98
CA TYR A 64 8.65 0.63 -5.72
C TYR A 64 9.93 1.16 -5.07
N MET A 65 9.95 2.44 -4.69
CA MET A 65 11.10 3.08 -4.05
C MET A 65 11.45 2.42 -2.71
N LYS A 66 10.44 2.04 -1.92
CA LYS A 66 10.65 1.34 -0.65
C LYS A 66 11.19 -0.06 -0.83
N PHE A 67 10.65 -0.83 -1.78
CA PHE A 67 11.18 -2.15 -2.13
C PHE A 67 12.65 -2.07 -2.57
N LYS A 68 12.97 -1.13 -3.47
CA LYS A 68 14.34 -0.91 -3.94
C LYS A 68 15.29 -0.52 -2.79
N LYS A 69 14.89 0.43 -1.95
CA LYS A 69 15.69 0.89 -0.80
C LYS A 69 15.90 -0.21 0.23
N ALA A 70 14.89 -1.04 0.48
CA ALA A 70 15.00 -2.16 1.41
C ALA A 70 15.91 -3.27 0.85
N SER A 71 15.78 -3.60 -0.43
CA SER A 71 16.63 -4.59 -1.10
C SER A 71 18.11 -4.18 -1.08
N ALA A 72 18.41 -2.91 -1.37
CA ALA A 72 19.79 -2.40 -1.33
C ALA A 72 20.43 -2.43 0.07
N LYS A 73 19.62 -2.45 1.14
CA LYS A 73 20.10 -2.41 2.54
C LYS A 73 20.18 -3.79 3.20
N ASN A 74 19.43 -4.78 2.71
CA ASN A 74 19.34 -6.10 3.34
C ASN A 74 19.78 -7.17 2.33
N GLU A 75 20.87 -7.86 2.63
CA GLU A 75 21.46 -8.87 1.74
C GLU A 75 20.50 -10.04 1.48
N ASN A 76 19.74 -10.49 2.48
CA ASN A 76 18.73 -11.54 2.30
C ASN A 76 17.59 -11.05 1.39
N LEU A 77 17.15 -9.81 1.56
CA LEU A 77 16.14 -9.24 0.68
C LEU A 77 16.67 -9.01 -0.74
N ASN A 78 17.96 -8.68 -0.90
CA ASN A 78 18.63 -8.56 -2.19
C ASN A 78 18.74 -9.91 -2.91
N LYS A 79 18.91 -11.02 -2.17
CA LYS A 79 18.83 -12.37 -2.74
C LYS A 79 17.41 -12.65 -3.25
N ILE A 80 16.38 -12.31 -2.46
CA ILE A 80 14.95 -12.49 -2.80
C ILE A 80 14.51 -11.61 -3.99
N LEU A 81 14.96 -10.36 -4.01
CA LEU A 81 14.59 -9.31 -4.96
C LEU A 81 15.83 -8.49 -5.36
N PRO A 82 16.66 -8.97 -6.29
CA PRO A 82 17.91 -8.33 -6.65
C PRO A 82 17.75 -6.88 -7.12
N SER A 83 18.43 -5.95 -6.42
CA SER A 83 18.33 -4.49 -6.64
C SER A 83 18.70 -4.03 -8.06
N HIS A 84 19.47 -4.82 -8.80
CA HIS A 84 19.96 -4.50 -10.14
C HIS A 84 19.00 -4.88 -11.26
N LYS A 85 17.89 -5.58 -10.96
CA LYS A 85 16.87 -5.96 -11.95
C LYS A 85 15.62 -5.07 -11.94
N TYR A 86 15.54 -4.05 -11.07
CA TYR A 86 14.36 -3.20 -10.94
C TYR A 86 14.15 -2.33 -12.20
N LEU A 87 13.37 -2.84 -13.15
CA LEU A 87 12.79 -2.06 -14.25
C LEU A 87 11.46 -1.43 -13.79
N ILE A 88 11.01 -0.36 -14.44
CA ILE A 88 9.70 0.27 -14.15
C ILE A 88 8.55 -0.75 -14.26
N GLN A 89 8.69 -1.77 -15.11
CA GLN A 89 7.73 -2.86 -15.25
C GLN A 89 7.56 -3.66 -13.94
N ASP A 90 8.61 -3.82 -13.14
CA ASP A 90 8.53 -4.49 -11.84
C ASP A 90 7.76 -3.68 -10.80
N ALA A 91 7.76 -2.34 -10.91
CA ALA A 91 6.96 -1.46 -10.04
C ALA A 91 5.47 -1.78 -10.16
N VAL A 92 5.00 -1.90 -11.40
CA VAL A 92 3.61 -2.22 -11.73
C VAL A 92 3.27 -3.64 -11.28
N LEU A 93 4.15 -4.62 -11.54
CA LEU A 93 3.94 -6.00 -11.11
C LEU A 93 3.89 -6.16 -9.59
N ILE A 94 4.79 -5.52 -8.85
CA ILE A 94 4.77 -5.52 -7.38
C ILE A 94 3.46 -4.91 -6.91
N TYR A 95 3.10 -3.72 -7.41
CA TYR A 95 1.87 -3.05 -7.05
C TYR A 95 0.64 -3.93 -7.27
N PHE A 96 0.44 -4.45 -8.48
CA PHE A 96 -0.72 -5.30 -8.78
C PHE A 96 -0.71 -6.60 -7.96
N SER A 97 0.45 -7.21 -7.73
CA SER A 97 0.55 -8.43 -6.91
C SER A 97 0.12 -8.18 -5.46
N LEU A 98 0.52 -7.03 -4.89
CA LEU A 98 0.10 -6.61 -3.56
C LEU A 98 -1.38 -6.26 -3.52
N THR A 99 -1.86 -5.47 -4.48
CA THR A 99 -3.24 -5.00 -4.55
C THR A 99 -4.22 -6.16 -4.71
N ILE A 100 -3.97 -7.13 -5.61
CA ILE A 100 -4.84 -8.30 -5.77
C ILE A 100 -4.94 -9.10 -4.47
N ARG A 101 -3.81 -9.31 -3.78
CA ARG A 101 -3.79 -10.03 -2.50
C ARG A 101 -4.52 -9.26 -1.41
N ALA A 102 -4.33 -7.95 -1.34
CA ALA A 102 -5.05 -7.09 -0.42
C ALA A 102 -6.56 -7.16 -0.69
N ILE A 103 -7.00 -7.07 -1.95
CA ILE A 103 -8.42 -7.19 -2.34
C ILE A 103 -9.02 -8.52 -1.91
N ILE A 104 -8.33 -9.65 -2.15
CA ILE A 104 -8.81 -10.99 -1.78
C ILE A 104 -9.04 -11.09 -0.26
N ILE A 105 -8.16 -10.48 0.54
CA ILE A 105 -8.28 -10.48 2.01
C ILE A 105 -9.36 -9.47 2.45
N LEU A 106 -9.42 -8.31 1.79
CA LEU A 106 -10.24 -7.18 2.18
C LEU A 106 -11.72 -7.37 1.84
N LEU A 107 -12.05 -7.92 0.67
CA LEU A 107 -13.44 -8.12 0.24
C LEU A 107 -14.32 -8.85 1.28
N PRO A 108 -13.92 -10.02 1.81
CA PRO A 108 -14.74 -10.72 2.80
C PRO A 108 -14.82 -9.92 4.11
N LEU A 109 -13.75 -9.25 4.51
CA LEU A 109 -13.74 -8.42 5.72
C LEU A 109 -14.70 -7.23 5.59
N LEU A 110 -14.69 -6.53 4.45
CA LEU A 110 -15.62 -5.43 4.17
C LEU A 110 -17.07 -5.93 4.09
N GLY A 111 -17.30 -7.12 3.54
CA GLY A 111 -18.64 -7.74 3.51
C GLY A 111 -19.19 -7.99 4.91
N ILE A 112 -18.37 -8.56 5.80
CA ILE A 112 -18.70 -8.74 7.22
C ILE A 112 -18.99 -7.38 7.87
N LEU A 113 -18.12 -6.39 7.65
CA LEU A 113 -18.24 -5.08 8.25
C LEU A 113 -19.46 -4.30 7.76
N ALA A 114 -19.81 -4.43 6.48
CA ALA A 114 -21.00 -3.83 5.89
C ALA A 114 -22.27 -4.47 6.47
N PHE A 115 -22.26 -5.80 6.67
CA PHE A 115 -23.38 -6.53 7.28
C PHE A 115 -23.65 -6.06 8.72
N PHE A 116 -22.60 -5.90 9.54
CA PHE A 116 -22.75 -5.51 10.95
C PHE A 116 -22.93 -4.01 11.17
N SER A 117 -22.20 -3.16 10.44
CA SER A 117 -22.20 -1.71 10.69
C SER A 117 -23.34 -0.95 9.99
N LYS A 118 -24.05 -1.58 9.04
CA LYS A 118 -25.11 -0.96 8.24
C LYS A 118 -24.72 0.39 7.62
N GLY A 119 -23.42 0.62 7.38
CA GLY A 119 -22.91 1.85 6.76
C GLY A 119 -22.60 3.00 7.73
N ASP A 120 -22.60 2.75 9.04
CA ASP A 120 -22.22 3.72 10.07
C ASP A 120 -20.78 4.22 9.91
N ILE A 121 -20.53 5.43 10.42
CA ILE A 121 -19.23 6.12 10.40
C ILE A 121 -18.15 5.25 11.05
N ILE A 122 -18.48 4.56 12.15
CA ILE A 122 -17.57 3.64 12.84
C ILE A 122 -17.15 2.51 11.90
N GLY A 123 -18.09 1.96 11.12
CA GLY A 123 -17.79 0.92 10.12
C GLY A 123 -16.82 1.41 9.03
N ARG A 124 -16.98 2.67 8.59
CA ARG A 124 -16.08 3.28 7.60
C ARG A 124 -14.66 3.47 8.14
N ILE A 125 -14.52 3.87 9.41
CA ILE A 125 -13.21 4.00 10.06
C ILE A 125 -12.51 2.63 10.13
N TYR A 126 -13.24 1.58 10.53
CA TYR A 126 -12.69 0.22 10.55
C TYR A 126 -12.30 -0.28 9.16
N ALA A 127 -13.07 0.04 8.12
CA ALA A 127 -12.71 -0.30 6.74
C ALA A 127 -11.35 0.28 6.34
N VAL A 128 -11.10 1.56 6.66
CA VAL A 128 -9.81 2.22 6.42
C VAL A 128 -8.68 1.54 7.21
N VAL A 129 -8.89 1.26 8.50
CA VAL A 129 -7.88 0.56 9.32
C VAL A 129 -7.55 -0.81 8.73
N LEU A 130 -8.56 -1.57 8.30
CA LEU A 130 -8.37 -2.87 7.66
C LEU A 130 -7.59 -2.77 6.35
N GLU A 131 -7.86 -1.75 5.52
CA GLU A 131 -7.07 -1.50 4.30
C GLU A 131 -5.57 -1.37 4.58
N PHE A 132 -5.19 -0.65 5.64
CA PHE A 132 -3.79 -0.56 6.05
C PHE A 132 -3.26 -1.90 6.60
N MET A 133 -4.08 -2.62 7.38
CA MET A 133 -3.68 -3.90 7.99
C MET A 133 -3.46 -5.01 6.95
N VAL A 134 -4.27 -5.08 5.88
CA VAL A 134 -4.09 -6.08 4.81
C VAL A 134 -2.84 -5.84 3.94
N GLY A 135 -2.25 -4.65 4.04
CA GLY A 135 -0.97 -4.32 3.43
C GLY A 135 0.19 -5.18 3.94
N TYR A 136 0.21 -5.53 5.23
CA TYR A 136 1.25 -6.38 5.80
C TYR A 136 1.24 -7.82 5.25
N PRO A 137 0.13 -8.59 5.36
CA PRO A 137 0.09 -9.97 4.88
C PRO A 137 0.30 -10.06 3.36
N SER A 138 -0.13 -9.06 2.58
CA SER A 138 0.12 -9.02 1.13
C SER A 138 1.62 -8.93 0.82
N ILE A 139 2.36 -8.05 1.51
CA ILE A 139 3.83 -7.93 1.39
C ILE A 139 4.53 -9.19 1.88
N TYR A 140 4.15 -9.71 3.05
CA TYR A 140 4.74 -10.93 3.61
C TYR A 140 4.62 -12.11 2.64
N TRP A 141 3.41 -12.35 2.12
CA TRP A 141 3.22 -13.41 1.14
C TRP A 141 3.97 -13.14 -0.15
N TYR A 142 4.12 -11.88 -0.58
CA TYR A 142 4.86 -11.56 -1.80
C TYR A 142 6.31 -12.00 -1.66
N LEU A 143 6.96 -11.57 -0.57
CA LEU A 143 8.34 -11.95 -0.24
C LEU A 143 8.50 -13.47 -0.07
N LYS A 144 7.59 -14.12 0.67
CA LYS A 144 7.59 -15.57 0.87
C LYS A 144 7.46 -16.34 -0.45
N SER A 145 6.58 -15.89 -1.35
CA SER A 145 6.39 -16.54 -2.66
C SER A 145 7.60 -16.41 -3.59
N ARG A 146 8.37 -15.33 -3.47
CA ARG A 146 9.61 -15.12 -4.21
C ARG A 146 10.77 -15.92 -3.61
N SER A 147 10.87 -15.99 -2.27
CA SER A 147 11.88 -16.77 -1.58
C SER A 147 11.81 -18.27 -1.90
N LYS A 148 10.62 -18.83 -2.16
CA LYS A 148 10.46 -20.23 -2.57
C LYS A 148 10.91 -20.54 -4.00
N ARG A 149 11.17 -19.52 -4.84
CA ARG A 149 11.58 -19.66 -6.24
C ARG A 149 13.10 -19.54 -6.43
N LEU A 150 13.84 -19.32 -5.35
CA LEU A 150 15.31 -19.33 -5.29
C LEU A 150 15.77 -20.66 -4.74
#